data_AF-A0A1V5GL49-F1
#
_entry.id   AF-A0A1V5GL49-F1
#
_cell.length_a   1.000
_cell.length_b   1.000
_cell.length_c   1.000
_cell.angle_alpha   90.00
_cell.angle_beta   90.00
_cell.angle_gamma   90.00
#
_symmetry.space_group_name_H-M   'P 1'
#
loop_
_entity.id
_entity.type
_entity.pdbx_description
1 polymer ?
#
loop_
_entity_poly.entity_id
_entity_poly.type
_entity_poly.pdbx_seq_one_letter_code
_entity_poly.pdbx_strand_id
1 'polypeptide(L)'
;MRAEGKKPKQIADALNAEQIPTPMDYLYQRENKVNPHASVHLWSSSIVLRILGNPIYIGTLALMKTTTVSYKNHKRIRKDSSEWLMRENNHEPIITMELWEKVREIEASVSRGKRDKIGELAPLSGLLYCDSCGSKMRQVGSANRKYMAYMCGYHNRFGKGCCTTHYIRRPLIEQYILMDIQDMIEKATDEEKAKEEFLKRKHGVLDAQNSSDKKRMQKATSRIAELDNLIQTVYEDKVIGKIPEEVCISLLEKYQAEKKSLQAECAEYKKRSEMQQQDEKDVDEFIARLKSYAGATELTRQMCLDLIEYVTVDDLNKDDKSRPREIHIYYKLIDKELADKHNALM
;
A
#
# COMPACT_ATOMS: atom_id res chain seq x y z
N MET A 1 -9.46 4.73 15.58
CA MET A 1 -10.21 3.45 15.53
C MET A 1 -9.99 2.61 14.27
N ARG A 2 -10.30 3.10 13.05
CA ARG A 2 -10.18 2.27 11.83
C ARG A 2 -8.71 1.92 11.51
N ALA A 3 -7.80 2.88 11.67
CA ALA A 3 -6.36 2.70 11.49
C ALA A 3 -5.74 1.69 12.48
N GLU A 4 -6.28 1.57 13.70
CA GLU A 4 -5.94 0.51 14.66
C GLU A 4 -6.42 -0.89 14.20
N GLY A 5 -7.21 -0.95 13.12
CA GLY A 5 -7.71 -2.19 12.55
C GLY A 5 -9.12 -2.59 12.96
N LYS A 6 -9.83 -1.75 13.71
CA LYS A 6 -11.25 -2.01 14.05
C LYS A 6 -12.10 -2.06 12.78
N LYS A 7 -13.05 -2.99 12.71
CA LYS A 7 -14.01 -3.07 11.59
C LYS A 7 -15.08 -1.99 11.70
N PRO A 8 -15.71 -1.57 10.59
CA PRO A 8 -16.79 -0.58 10.61
C PRO A 8 -17.93 -0.91 11.59
N LYS A 9 -18.26 -2.20 11.77
CA LYS A 9 -19.25 -2.62 12.77
C LYS A 9 -18.76 -2.40 14.22
N GLN A 10 -17.51 -2.70 14.54
CA GLN A 10 -16.98 -2.47 15.90
C GLN A 10 -16.91 -0.97 16.22
N ILE A 11 -16.58 -0.15 15.21
CA ILE A 11 -16.61 1.30 15.35
C ILE A 11 -18.04 1.76 15.65
N ALA A 12 -19.03 1.26 14.91
CA ALA A 12 -20.43 1.57 15.17
C ALA A 12 -20.88 1.11 16.58
N ASP A 13 -20.53 -0.11 16.98
CA ASP A 13 -20.86 -0.66 18.31
C ASP A 13 -20.25 0.21 19.43
N ALA A 14 -18.99 0.66 19.27
CA ALA A 14 -18.32 1.53 20.22
C ALA A 14 -18.96 2.94 20.31
N LEU A 15 -19.24 3.57 19.16
CA LEU A 15 -19.90 4.88 19.11
C LEU A 15 -21.30 4.84 19.74
N ASN A 16 -22.02 3.73 19.58
CA ASN A 16 -23.31 3.52 20.24
C ASN A 16 -23.18 3.34 21.76
N ALA A 17 -22.16 2.60 22.22
CA ALA A 17 -21.90 2.41 23.64
C ALA A 17 -21.51 3.74 24.34
N GLU A 18 -20.78 4.60 23.63
CA GLU A 18 -20.42 5.95 24.07
C GLU A 18 -21.57 6.96 23.92
N GLN A 19 -22.74 6.53 23.43
CA GLN A 19 -23.93 7.37 23.18
C GLN A 19 -23.67 8.58 22.26
N ILE A 20 -22.73 8.44 21.31
CA ILE A 20 -22.42 9.49 20.34
C ILE A 20 -23.56 9.59 19.31
N PRO A 21 -24.14 10.78 19.06
CA PRO A 21 -25.23 10.94 18.10
C PRO A 21 -24.78 10.61 16.67
N THR A 22 -25.68 10.06 15.87
CA THR A 22 -25.39 9.81 14.44
C THR A 22 -25.25 11.14 13.69
N PRO A 23 -24.59 11.19 12.51
CA PRO A 23 -24.42 12.46 11.78
C PRO A 23 -25.73 13.17 11.44
N MET A 24 -26.81 12.41 11.22
CA MET A 24 -28.12 12.97 10.96
C MET A 24 -28.74 13.54 12.24
N ASP A 25 -28.67 12.80 13.35
CA ASP A 25 -29.18 13.29 14.64
C ASP A 25 -28.41 14.52 15.12
N TYR A 26 -27.09 14.53 14.95
CA TYR A 26 -26.23 15.69 15.25
C TYR A 26 -26.62 16.93 14.44
N LEU A 27 -26.95 16.78 13.14
CA LEU A 27 -27.42 17.88 12.31
C LEU A 27 -28.72 18.50 12.86
N TYR A 28 -29.71 17.65 13.18
CA TYR A 28 -30.99 18.11 13.72
C TYR A 28 -30.88 18.70 15.12
N GLN A 29 -30.03 18.12 15.98
CA GLN A 29 -29.69 18.68 17.29
C GLN A 29 -29.06 20.07 17.15
N ARG A 30 -28.12 20.25 16.22
CA ARG A 30 -27.49 21.56 15.94
C ARG A 30 -28.49 22.60 15.43
N GLU A 31 -29.48 22.18 14.64
CA GLU A 31 -30.54 23.06 14.14
C GLU A 31 -31.70 23.27 15.14
N ASN A 32 -31.63 22.70 16.35
CA ASN A 32 -32.72 22.69 17.35
C ASN A 32 -34.05 22.16 16.78
N LYS A 33 -33.99 21.17 15.89
CA LYS A 33 -35.17 20.53 15.28
C LYS A 33 -35.25 19.07 15.70
N VAL A 34 -36.46 18.53 15.78
CA VAL A 34 -36.67 17.09 15.96
C VAL A 34 -36.37 16.39 14.65
N ASN A 35 -35.58 15.33 14.68
CA ASN A 35 -35.33 14.51 13.51
C ASN A 35 -36.66 13.83 13.07
N PRO A 36 -37.21 14.16 11.89
CA PRO A 36 -38.51 13.66 11.44
C PRO A 36 -38.42 12.23 10.90
N HIS A 37 -37.21 11.69 10.72
CA HIS A 37 -37.01 10.35 10.18
C HIS A 37 -37.17 9.31 11.27
N ALA A 38 -38.07 8.35 11.04
CA ALA A 38 -38.19 7.13 11.84
C ALA A 38 -36.94 6.27 11.66
N SER A 39 -35.91 6.56 12.44
CA SER A 39 -34.64 5.84 12.46
C SER A 39 -34.41 5.27 13.86
N VAL A 40 -33.61 4.22 13.95
CA VAL A 40 -33.20 3.67 15.25
C VAL A 40 -32.20 4.57 16.00
N HIS A 41 -31.76 5.69 15.40
CA HIS A 41 -30.79 6.64 15.98
C HIS A 41 -29.46 6.00 16.42
N LEU A 42 -29.09 4.88 15.79
CA LEU A 42 -27.87 4.12 16.09
C LEU A 42 -26.91 4.17 14.91
N TRP A 43 -25.62 4.20 15.24
CA TRP A 43 -24.55 3.97 14.29
C TRP A 43 -24.66 2.59 13.67
N SER A 44 -24.49 2.53 12.35
CA SER A 44 -24.43 1.29 11.59
C SER A 44 -23.13 1.23 10.78
N SER A 45 -22.71 0.02 10.42
CA SER A 45 -21.48 -0.18 9.64
C SER A 45 -21.50 0.55 8.29
N SER A 46 -22.68 0.74 7.69
CA SER A 46 -22.83 1.47 6.42
C SER A 46 -22.56 2.97 6.58
N ILE A 47 -23.02 3.57 7.68
CA ILE A 47 -22.73 4.98 7.99
C ILE A 47 -21.22 5.17 8.16
N VAL A 48 -20.57 4.29 8.92
CA VAL A 48 -19.12 4.34 9.15
C VAL A 48 -18.36 4.18 7.83
N LEU A 49 -18.70 3.21 6.99
CA LEU A 49 -18.07 3.02 5.67
C LEU A 49 -18.23 4.26 4.76
N ARG A 50 -19.40 4.89 4.78
CA ARG A 50 -19.65 6.11 4.00
C ARG A 50 -18.76 7.27 4.44
N ILE A 51 -18.50 7.39 5.74
CA ILE A 51 -17.60 8.41 6.30
C ILE A 51 -16.16 8.09 5.92
N LEU A 52 -15.71 6.86 6.18
CA LEU A 52 -14.33 6.42 5.90
C LEU A 52 -13.95 6.52 4.42
N GLY A 53 -14.93 6.45 3.51
CA GLY A 53 -14.74 6.57 2.07
C GLY A 53 -15.01 7.96 1.48
N ASN A 54 -15.20 9.00 2.31
CA ASN A 54 -15.46 10.34 1.82
C ASN A 54 -14.17 11.19 1.75
N PRO A 55 -13.69 11.57 0.54
CA PRO A 55 -12.45 12.33 0.38
C PRO A 55 -12.54 13.78 0.89
N ILE A 56 -13.73 14.23 1.32
CA ILE A 56 -13.88 15.55 1.94
C ILE A 56 -12.98 15.70 3.18
N TYR A 57 -12.73 14.61 3.92
CA TYR A 57 -11.94 14.66 5.14
C TYR A 57 -10.45 14.95 4.88
N ILE A 58 -9.97 14.76 3.66
CA ILE A 58 -8.61 15.11 3.21
C ILE A 58 -8.60 16.42 2.40
N GLY A 59 -9.60 17.29 2.55
CA GLY A 59 -9.65 18.57 1.86
C GLY A 59 -10.07 18.47 0.38
N THR A 60 -10.38 17.27 -0.13
CA THR A 60 -10.69 17.02 -1.53
C THR A 60 -12.19 17.00 -1.79
N LEU A 61 -12.65 17.85 -2.71
CA LEU A 61 -14.04 17.95 -3.09
C LEU A 61 -14.33 17.04 -4.29
N ALA A 62 -15.23 16.08 -4.10
CA ALA A 62 -15.67 15.15 -5.15
C ALA A 62 -17.07 15.54 -5.67
N LEU A 63 -17.12 16.10 -6.88
CA LEU A 63 -18.33 16.57 -7.54
C LEU A 63 -18.81 15.59 -8.62
N MET A 64 -20.03 15.83 -9.13
CA MET A 64 -20.64 15.04 -10.22
C MET A 64 -20.78 13.52 -9.95
N LYS A 65 -20.89 13.09 -8.68
CA LYS A 65 -21.07 11.67 -8.32
C LYS A 65 -22.32 11.01 -8.90
N THR A 66 -23.29 11.79 -9.34
CA THR A 66 -24.55 11.32 -9.92
C THR A 66 -24.90 12.13 -11.16
N THR A 67 -25.45 11.46 -12.17
CA THR A 67 -26.03 12.09 -13.36
C THR A 67 -27.44 11.56 -13.58
N THR A 68 -28.20 12.14 -14.51
CA THR A 68 -29.44 11.53 -15.01
C THR A 68 -29.13 10.63 -16.20
N VAL A 69 -29.97 9.62 -16.45
CA VAL A 69 -29.80 8.70 -17.59
C VAL A 69 -29.79 9.45 -18.91
N SER A 70 -30.69 10.44 -19.06
CA SER A 70 -30.70 11.35 -20.18
C SER A 70 -31.45 12.63 -19.82
N TYR A 71 -31.50 13.59 -20.73
CA TYR A 71 -32.32 14.79 -20.58
C TYR A 71 -33.82 14.46 -20.44
N LYS A 72 -34.31 13.42 -21.12
CA LYS A 72 -35.73 12.98 -21.07
C LYS A 72 -36.02 12.03 -19.91
N ASN A 73 -35.00 11.36 -19.38
CA ASN A 73 -35.14 10.42 -18.28
C ASN A 73 -34.32 10.91 -17.07
N HIS A 74 -35.02 11.60 -16.16
CA HIS A 74 -34.46 12.18 -14.94
C HIS A 74 -34.13 11.15 -13.85
N LYS A 75 -34.16 9.84 -14.15
CA LYS A 75 -33.69 8.80 -13.22
C LYS A 75 -32.22 9.05 -12.91
N ARG A 76 -31.90 9.26 -11.63
CA ARG A 76 -30.52 9.46 -11.17
C ARG A 76 -29.76 8.14 -11.18
N ILE A 77 -28.60 8.16 -11.82
CA ILE A 77 -27.61 7.08 -11.82
C ILE A 77 -26.33 7.56 -11.17
N ARG A 78 -25.65 6.65 -10.47
CA ARG A 78 -24.35 6.93 -9.87
C ARG A 78 -23.27 6.77 -10.94
N LYS A 79 -22.41 7.77 -11.07
CA LYS A 79 -21.27 7.71 -11.98
C LYS A 79 -20.16 6.83 -11.42
N ASP A 80 -19.39 6.23 -12.32
CA ASP A 80 -18.13 5.59 -11.95
C ASP A 80 -17.20 6.60 -11.27
N SER A 81 -16.37 6.15 -10.34
CA SER A 81 -15.44 7.01 -9.61
C SER A 81 -14.43 7.71 -10.51
N SER A 82 -14.09 7.14 -11.67
CA SER A 82 -13.19 7.74 -12.66
C SER A 82 -13.80 8.98 -13.35
N GLU A 83 -15.13 9.08 -13.38
CA GLU A 83 -15.83 10.24 -13.97
C GLU A 83 -16.11 11.36 -12.95
N TRP A 84 -15.71 11.17 -11.68
CA TRP A 84 -15.94 12.18 -10.67
C TRP A 84 -14.98 13.36 -10.90
N LEU A 85 -15.53 14.57 -10.80
CA LEU A 85 -14.71 15.76 -10.81
C LEU A 85 -14.09 15.94 -9.42
N MET A 86 -12.81 15.63 -9.29
CA MET A 86 -12.05 15.73 -8.06
C MET A 86 -11.30 17.06 -8.03
N ARG A 87 -11.58 17.91 -7.04
CA ARG A 87 -10.83 19.13 -6.77
C ARG A 87 -10.06 18.97 -5.46
N GLU A 88 -8.77 18.77 -5.58
CA GLU A 88 -7.85 18.67 -4.45
C GLU A 88 -7.67 20.01 -3.74
N ASN A 89 -7.29 19.98 -2.46
CA ASN A 89 -6.98 21.17 -1.64
C ASN A 89 -8.07 22.26 -1.65
N ASN A 90 -9.35 21.87 -1.70
CA ASN A 90 -10.46 22.82 -1.72
C ASN A 90 -10.70 23.48 -0.35
N HIS A 91 -10.37 22.79 0.75
CA HIS A 91 -10.54 23.28 2.11
C HIS A 91 -9.53 22.61 3.04
N GLU A 92 -9.39 23.14 4.25
CA GLU A 92 -8.51 22.57 5.27
C GLU A 92 -8.91 21.12 5.59
N PRO A 93 -7.97 20.17 5.49
CA PRO A 93 -8.24 18.76 5.75
C PRO A 93 -8.49 18.52 7.26
N ILE A 94 -9.42 17.61 7.57
CA ILE A 94 -9.72 17.17 8.94
C ILE A 94 -8.74 16.08 9.39
N ILE A 95 -8.23 15.28 8.44
CA ILE A 95 -7.26 14.21 8.69
C ILE A 95 -6.08 14.32 7.71
N THR A 96 -4.93 13.81 8.12
CA THR A 96 -3.74 13.75 7.26
C THR A 96 -3.92 12.76 6.11
N MET A 97 -3.24 13.03 4.98
CA MET A 97 -3.21 12.12 3.83
C MET A 97 -2.69 10.74 4.22
N GLU A 98 -1.64 10.68 5.05
CA GLU A 98 -1.05 9.45 5.58
C GLU A 98 -2.08 8.58 6.32
N LEU A 99 -2.90 9.19 7.19
CA LEU A 99 -3.93 8.46 7.93
C LEU A 99 -5.04 7.94 6.99
N TRP A 100 -5.38 8.71 5.97
CA TRP A 100 -6.35 8.33 4.96
C TRP A 100 -5.86 7.13 4.14
N GLU A 101 -4.63 7.20 3.63
CA GLU A 101 -4.00 6.13 2.87
C GLU A 101 -3.91 4.84 3.69
N LYS A 102 -3.48 4.93 4.95
CA LYS A 102 -3.49 3.79 5.88
C LYS A 102 -4.87 3.15 6.00
N VAL A 103 -5.95 3.93 6.11
CA VAL A 103 -7.31 3.39 6.17
C VAL A 103 -7.75 2.74 4.86
N ARG A 104 -7.42 3.35 3.71
CA ARG A 104 -7.73 2.80 2.37
C ARG A 104 -7.00 1.48 2.14
N GLU A 105 -5.73 1.41 2.52
CA GLU A 105 -4.91 0.21 2.44
C GLU A 105 -5.48 -0.93 3.30
N ILE A 106 -5.94 -0.61 4.53
CA ILE A 106 -6.62 -1.58 5.36
C ILE A 106 -7.89 -2.08 4.66
N GLU A 107 -8.69 -1.22 4.03
CA GLU A 107 -9.88 -1.66 3.29
C GLU A 107 -9.57 -2.54 2.09
N ALA A 108 -8.47 -2.29 1.37
CA ALA A 108 -8.02 -3.13 0.27
C ALA A 108 -7.49 -4.49 0.76
N SER A 109 -6.76 -4.52 1.88
CA SER A 109 -6.13 -5.74 2.42
C SER A 109 -7.11 -6.67 3.15
N VAL A 110 -8.15 -6.15 3.82
CA VAL A 110 -9.10 -7.03 4.54
C VAL A 110 -9.90 -7.90 3.57
N SER A 111 -9.54 -9.19 3.56
CA SER A 111 -10.58 -10.20 3.44
C SER A 111 -11.59 -10.01 4.56
N ARG A 112 -12.86 -10.36 4.30
CA ARG A 112 -13.94 -10.39 5.29
C ARG A 112 -13.67 -11.48 6.35
N GLY A 113 -12.60 -11.34 7.15
CA GLY A 113 -12.22 -12.31 8.19
C GLY A 113 -13.42 -12.55 9.11
N LYS A 114 -13.69 -13.80 9.46
CA LYS A 114 -14.77 -14.10 10.41
C LYS A 114 -14.37 -13.63 11.81
N ARG A 115 -15.33 -13.15 12.60
CA ARG A 115 -15.13 -12.92 14.04
C ARG A 115 -15.02 -14.30 14.72
N ASP A 116 -14.19 -14.40 15.75
CA ASP A 116 -14.35 -15.47 16.73
C ASP A 116 -15.66 -15.25 17.52
N LYS A 117 -16.15 -16.28 18.21
CA LYS A 117 -17.39 -16.19 19.02
C LYS A 117 -17.30 -15.11 20.12
N ILE A 118 -16.09 -14.67 20.48
CA ILE A 118 -15.78 -13.63 21.48
C ILE A 118 -15.79 -12.22 20.87
N GLY A 119 -15.89 -12.09 19.54
CA GLY A 119 -15.99 -10.79 18.85
C GLY A 119 -14.66 -10.12 18.54
N GLU A 120 -13.54 -10.70 18.99
CA GLU A 120 -12.19 -10.26 18.66
C GLU A 120 -11.77 -10.71 17.26
N LEU A 121 -10.88 -9.91 16.65
CA LEU A 121 -10.27 -10.23 15.37
C LEU A 121 -8.82 -10.62 15.63
N ALA A 122 -8.41 -11.76 15.08
CA ALA A 122 -7.03 -12.18 15.21
C ALA A 122 -6.07 -11.19 14.49
N PRO A 123 -4.88 -10.91 15.06
CA PRO A 123 -3.88 -9.99 14.50
C PRO A 123 -3.58 -10.24 13.01
N LEU A 124 -3.45 -11.51 12.63
CA LEU A 124 -3.06 -11.93 11.28
C LEU A 124 -4.24 -12.16 10.32
N SER A 125 -5.46 -11.80 10.73
CA SER A 125 -6.66 -12.02 9.92
C SER A 125 -6.58 -11.24 8.59
N GLY A 126 -6.40 -11.98 7.50
CA GLY A 126 -6.35 -11.44 6.13
C GLY A 126 -4.96 -11.17 5.59
N LEU A 127 -3.92 -11.42 6.39
CA LEU A 127 -2.49 -11.28 6.02
C LEU A 127 -1.83 -12.63 5.69
N LEU A 128 -2.46 -13.74 6.07
CA LEU A 128 -1.94 -15.09 5.83
C LEU A 128 -2.42 -15.66 4.49
N TYR A 129 -1.50 -16.20 3.71
CA TYR A 129 -1.73 -16.84 2.43
C TYR A 129 -1.14 -18.26 2.41
N CYS A 130 -1.79 -19.15 1.67
CA CYS A 130 -1.29 -20.50 1.44
C CYS A 130 -0.22 -20.47 0.35
N ASP A 131 0.94 -21.03 0.60
CA ASP A 131 2.06 -21.01 -0.35
C ASP A 131 1.74 -21.81 -1.63
N SER A 132 1.08 -22.97 -1.52
CA SER A 132 0.80 -23.81 -2.70
C SER A 132 -0.32 -23.31 -3.62
N CYS A 133 -1.33 -22.59 -3.11
CA CYS A 133 -2.49 -22.17 -3.93
C CYS A 133 -2.75 -20.66 -3.93
N GLY A 134 -1.94 -19.91 -3.18
CA GLY A 134 -2.05 -18.46 -3.00
C GLY A 134 -3.33 -17.98 -2.33
N SER A 135 -4.26 -18.86 -1.97
CA SER A 135 -5.52 -18.44 -1.34
C SER A 135 -5.31 -17.97 0.10
N LYS A 136 -6.02 -16.90 0.48
CA LYS A 136 -6.02 -16.41 1.87
C LYS A 136 -6.43 -17.50 2.86
N MET A 137 -5.64 -17.66 3.92
CA MET A 137 -5.95 -18.58 5.01
C MET A 137 -7.10 -18.03 5.85
N ARG A 138 -7.95 -18.93 6.33
CA ARG A 138 -9.10 -18.64 7.18
C ARG A 138 -8.88 -19.21 8.56
N GLN A 139 -9.26 -18.44 9.57
CA GLN A 139 -9.29 -18.94 10.94
C GLN A 139 -10.38 -20.02 11.09
N VAL A 140 -10.01 -21.11 11.74
CA VAL A 140 -10.83 -22.28 12.05
C VAL A 140 -10.58 -22.70 13.50
N GLY A 141 -11.57 -23.31 14.15
CA GLY A 141 -11.45 -23.80 15.53
C GLY A 141 -12.55 -23.30 16.47
N SER A 142 -12.50 -23.77 17.72
CA SER A 142 -13.43 -23.40 18.78
C SER A 142 -13.05 -22.05 19.42
N ALA A 143 -13.95 -21.48 20.24
CA ALA A 143 -13.77 -20.19 20.90
C ALA A 143 -12.55 -20.11 21.84
N ASN A 144 -11.96 -21.25 22.21
CA ASN A 144 -10.77 -21.30 23.04
C ASN A 144 -9.50 -21.08 22.17
N ARG A 145 -8.74 -20.02 22.48
CA ARG A 145 -7.51 -19.60 21.78
C ARG A 145 -6.50 -20.74 21.61
N LYS A 146 -6.45 -21.70 22.54
CA LYS A 146 -5.56 -22.87 22.49
C LYS A 146 -5.83 -23.79 21.28
N TYR A 147 -7.05 -23.82 20.78
CA TYR A 147 -7.47 -24.68 19.66
C TYR A 147 -7.75 -23.90 18.37
N MET A 148 -7.45 -22.60 18.35
CA MET A 148 -7.58 -21.79 17.13
C MET A 148 -6.43 -22.04 16.19
N ALA A 149 -6.74 -22.04 14.91
CA ALA A 149 -5.78 -22.27 13.83
C ALA A 149 -6.18 -21.54 12.56
N TYR A 150 -5.24 -21.42 11.64
CA TYR A 150 -5.46 -20.97 10.28
C TYR A 150 -5.39 -22.17 9.33
N MET A 151 -6.32 -22.21 8.38
CA MET A 151 -6.41 -23.24 7.35
C MET A 151 -6.55 -22.59 5.98
N CYS A 152 -5.95 -23.20 4.94
CA CYS A 152 -6.10 -22.73 3.57
C CYS A 152 -7.58 -22.48 3.19
N GLY A 153 -7.85 -21.31 2.60
CA GLY A 153 -9.20 -20.85 2.31
C GLY A 153 -9.90 -21.56 1.15
N TYR A 154 -9.14 -22.09 0.18
CA TYR A 154 -9.67 -22.96 -0.87
C TYR A 154 -9.91 -24.37 -0.36
N HIS A 155 -8.96 -24.96 0.38
CA HIS A 155 -9.15 -26.26 1.01
C HIS A 155 -10.40 -26.28 1.91
N ASN A 156 -10.59 -25.24 2.73
CA ASN A 156 -11.74 -25.12 3.63
C ASN A 156 -13.08 -24.96 2.88
N ARG A 157 -13.08 -24.46 1.64
CA ARG A 157 -14.31 -24.23 0.86
C ARG A 157 -14.64 -25.37 -0.11
N PHE A 158 -13.63 -25.89 -0.78
CA PHE A 158 -13.75 -26.80 -1.93
C PHE A 158 -13.09 -28.16 -1.68
N GLY A 159 -12.45 -28.34 -0.51
CA GLY A 159 -11.83 -29.59 -0.11
C GLY A 159 -10.49 -29.87 -0.79
N LYS A 160 -10.10 -31.15 -0.78
CA LYS A 160 -8.79 -31.64 -1.27
C LYS A 160 -8.56 -31.44 -2.77
N GLY A 161 -9.62 -31.24 -3.56
CA GLY A 161 -9.50 -31.06 -5.00
C GLY A 161 -8.83 -29.74 -5.42
N CYS A 162 -8.79 -28.73 -4.54
CA CYS A 162 -8.18 -27.43 -4.85
C CYS A 162 -6.83 -27.20 -4.15
N CYS A 163 -6.61 -27.79 -2.97
CA CYS A 163 -5.38 -27.64 -2.21
C CYS A 163 -5.28 -28.72 -1.13
N THR A 164 -4.07 -29.02 -0.68
CA THR A 164 -3.79 -29.88 0.48
C THR A 164 -4.15 -29.19 1.80
N THR A 165 -4.10 -29.93 2.91
CA THR A 165 -4.53 -29.47 4.23
C THR A 165 -3.47 -28.60 4.90
N HIS A 166 -3.20 -27.42 4.33
CA HIS A 166 -2.36 -26.40 4.95
C HIS A 166 -3.04 -25.88 6.21
N TYR A 167 -2.45 -26.20 7.35
CA TYR A 167 -2.99 -25.89 8.67
C TYR A 167 -1.88 -25.43 9.61
N ILE A 168 -2.08 -24.34 10.34
CA ILE A 168 -1.14 -23.83 11.35
C ILE A 168 -1.87 -23.33 12.59
N ARG A 169 -1.37 -23.66 13.78
CA ARG A 169 -1.98 -23.19 15.04
C ARG A 169 -1.77 -21.69 15.21
N ARG A 170 -2.82 -20.99 15.65
CA ARG A 170 -2.80 -19.53 15.83
C ARG A 170 -1.73 -19.07 16.83
N PRO A 171 -1.60 -19.65 18.04
CA PRO A 171 -0.56 -19.21 18.98
C PRO A 171 0.86 -19.39 18.44
N LEU A 172 1.09 -20.45 17.65
CA LEU A 172 2.41 -20.77 17.10
C LEU A 172 2.85 -19.72 16.06
N ILE A 173 1.97 -19.38 15.10
CA ILE A 173 2.29 -18.39 14.07
C ILE A 173 2.39 -16.97 14.66
N GLU A 174 1.54 -16.64 15.65
CA GLU A 174 1.61 -15.35 16.33
C GLU A 174 2.93 -15.18 17.09
N GLN A 175 3.38 -16.23 17.79
CA GLN A 175 4.66 -16.22 18.50
C GLN A 175 5.84 -16.13 17.52
N TYR A 176 5.82 -16.91 16.44
CA TYR A 176 6.90 -16.90 15.44
C TYR A 176 7.07 -15.52 14.79
N ILE A 177 5.96 -14.89 14.39
CA ILE A 177 6.00 -13.54 13.80
C ILE A 177 6.45 -12.50 14.83
N LEU A 178 6.02 -12.64 16.10
CA LEU A 178 6.48 -11.73 17.15
C LEU A 178 7.99 -11.84 17.37
N MET A 179 8.54 -13.06 17.37
CA MET A 179 9.98 -13.29 17.49
C MET A 179 10.73 -12.70 16.30
N ASP A 180 10.27 -12.91 15.06
CA ASP A 180 10.89 -12.33 13.86
C ASP A 180 10.89 -10.79 13.91
N ILE A 181 9.79 -10.17 14.35
CA ILE A 181 9.72 -8.71 14.56
C ILE A 181 10.71 -8.26 15.65
N GLN A 182 10.83 -8.99 16.76
CA GLN A 182 11.76 -8.65 17.84
C GLN A 182 13.22 -8.76 17.37
N ASP A 183 13.56 -9.80 16.61
CA ASP A 183 14.88 -9.97 16.00
C ASP A 183 15.20 -8.82 15.03
N MET A 184 14.22 -8.38 14.23
CA MET A 184 14.38 -7.22 13.34
C MET A 184 14.54 -5.91 14.12
N ILE A 185 13.86 -5.74 15.25
CA ILE A 185 14.02 -4.57 16.13
C ILE A 185 15.42 -4.57 16.75
N GLU A 186 15.92 -5.73 17.19
CA GLU A 186 17.27 -5.85 17.75
C GLU A 186 18.33 -5.45 16.71
N LYS A 187 18.21 -5.95 15.47
CA LYS A 187 19.06 -5.54 14.35
C LYS A 187 18.98 -4.03 14.07
N ALA A 188 17.78 -3.45 14.14
CA ALA A 188 17.55 -2.02 13.95
C ALA A 188 18.13 -1.11 15.06
N THR A 189 18.72 -1.68 16.10
CA THR A 189 19.47 -0.94 17.13
C THR A 189 20.74 -0.32 16.55
N ASP A 190 21.41 -1.02 15.63
CA ASP A 190 22.54 -0.51 14.85
C ASP A 190 22.02 0.02 13.51
N GLU A 191 21.66 1.32 13.47
CA GLU A 191 20.99 1.93 12.33
C GLU A 191 21.78 1.79 11.03
N GLU A 192 23.11 1.96 11.07
CA GLU A 192 23.95 1.91 9.88
C GLU A 192 23.97 0.50 9.26
N LYS A 193 24.15 -0.53 10.10
CA LYS A 193 24.11 -1.93 9.63
C LYS A 193 22.73 -2.35 9.18
N ALA A 194 21.69 -1.94 9.91
CA ALA A 194 20.31 -2.26 9.58
C ALA A 194 19.89 -1.65 8.24
N LYS A 195 20.24 -0.37 8.00
CA LYS A 195 20.00 0.28 6.71
C LYS A 195 20.67 -0.47 5.58
N GLU A 196 21.94 -0.86 5.74
CA GLU A 196 22.66 -1.61 4.71
C GLU A 196 22.02 -2.99 4.44
N GLU A 197 21.63 -3.73 5.47
CA GLU A 197 20.99 -5.04 5.34
C GLU A 197 19.60 -4.95 4.68
N PHE A 198 18.78 -3.96 5.08
CA PHE A 198 17.44 -3.75 4.53
C PHE A 198 17.48 -3.20 3.10
N LEU A 199 18.41 -2.31 2.78
CA LEU A 199 18.64 -1.86 1.40
C LEU A 199 19.07 -3.02 0.51
N LYS A 200 19.97 -3.89 0.97
CA LYS A 200 20.35 -5.12 0.24
C LYS A 200 19.16 -6.05 0.02
N ARG A 201 18.30 -6.21 1.03
CA ARG A 201 17.08 -7.01 0.92
C ARG A 201 16.10 -6.44 -0.11
N LYS A 202 15.98 -5.11 -0.19
CA LYS A 202 15.09 -4.42 -1.12
C LYS A 202 15.62 -4.39 -2.56
N HIS A 203 16.90 -4.08 -2.75
CA HIS A 203 17.52 -3.90 -4.07
C HIS A 203 18.05 -5.21 -4.68
N GLY A 204 18.35 -6.24 -3.88
CA GLY A 204 19.19 -7.35 -4.32
C GLY A 204 20.64 -6.91 -4.55
N VAL A 205 21.46 -7.76 -5.20
CA VAL A 205 22.93 -7.58 -5.38
C VAL A 205 23.31 -6.47 -6.40
N LEU A 206 22.69 -5.29 -6.35
CA LEU A 206 22.85 -4.24 -7.37
C LEU A 206 23.48 -2.93 -6.87
N ASP A 207 24.28 -2.97 -5.79
CA ASP A 207 24.89 -1.75 -5.22
C ASP A 207 26.08 -1.18 -5.99
N ALA A 208 26.61 -1.87 -7.01
CA ALA A 208 27.84 -1.45 -7.69
C ALA A 208 27.65 -0.37 -8.78
N GLN A 209 26.42 -0.06 -9.21
CA GLN A 209 26.17 0.77 -10.40
C GLN A 209 25.93 2.27 -10.11
N ASN A 210 25.72 2.68 -8.86
CA ASN A 210 25.29 4.05 -8.54
C ASN A 210 26.35 5.13 -8.73
N SER A 211 27.58 4.87 -8.29
CA SER A 211 28.65 5.87 -8.47
C SER A 211 29.02 6.04 -9.95
N SER A 212 28.89 4.97 -10.74
CA SER A 212 29.10 5.02 -12.19
C SER A 212 27.97 5.73 -12.90
N ASP A 213 26.72 5.51 -12.50
CA ASP A 213 25.55 6.10 -13.15
C ASP A 213 25.49 7.61 -12.89
N LYS A 214 25.84 8.07 -11.68
CA LYS A 214 25.96 9.51 -11.38
C LYS A 214 27.03 10.19 -12.24
N LYS A 215 28.19 9.55 -12.43
CA LYS A 215 29.27 10.07 -13.30
C LYS A 215 28.88 10.06 -14.78
N ARG A 216 28.19 9.01 -15.24
CA ARG A 216 27.67 8.91 -16.62
C ARG A 216 26.60 9.96 -16.90
N MET A 217 25.68 10.16 -15.95
CA MET A 217 24.67 11.22 -16.01
C MET A 217 25.31 12.60 -16.08
N GLN A 218 26.31 12.90 -15.24
CA GLN A 218 27.03 14.18 -15.31
C GLN A 218 27.68 14.41 -16.69
N LYS A 219 28.38 13.40 -17.22
CA LYS A 219 28.99 13.47 -18.56
C LYS A 219 27.95 13.70 -19.65
N ALA A 220 26.84 12.97 -19.62
CA ALA A 220 25.75 13.12 -20.58
C ALA A 220 25.11 14.51 -20.50
N THR A 221 24.90 15.06 -19.28
CA THR A 221 24.39 16.42 -19.11
C THR A 221 25.34 17.49 -19.60
N SER A 222 26.65 17.35 -19.37
CA SER A 222 27.66 18.27 -19.92
C SER A 222 27.67 18.22 -21.45
N ARG A 223 27.57 17.03 -22.04
CA ARG A 223 27.52 16.86 -23.50
C ARG A 223 26.26 17.47 -24.12
N ILE A 224 25.11 17.35 -23.45
CA ILE A 224 23.86 18.02 -23.88
C ILE A 224 24.06 19.55 -23.91
N ALA A 225 24.67 20.12 -22.87
CA ALA A 225 24.95 21.56 -22.82
C ALA A 225 25.93 22.01 -23.92
N GLU A 226 26.94 21.21 -24.23
CA GLU A 226 27.83 21.45 -25.38
C GLU A 226 27.07 21.42 -26.71
N LEU A 227 26.21 20.42 -26.91
CA LEU A 227 25.38 20.31 -28.11
C LEU A 227 24.42 21.49 -28.26
N ASP A 228 23.87 22.01 -27.16
CA ASP A 228 23.03 23.21 -27.18
C ASP A 228 23.79 24.45 -27.66
N ASN A 229 25.01 24.64 -27.16
CA ASN A 229 25.89 25.72 -27.62
C ASN A 229 26.24 25.54 -29.11
N LEU A 230 26.58 24.32 -29.55
CA LEU A 230 26.92 24.03 -30.94
C LEU A 230 25.73 24.25 -31.88
N ILE A 231 24.52 23.87 -31.48
CA ILE A 231 23.28 24.12 -32.23
C ILE A 231 23.06 25.63 -32.39
N GLN A 232 23.26 26.40 -31.32
CA GLN A 232 23.14 27.86 -31.36
C GLN A 232 24.16 28.48 -32.32
N THR A 233 25.44 28.12 -32.23
CA THR A 233 26.50 28.66 -33.10
C THR A 233 26.28 28.31 -34.57
N VAL A 234 25.90 27.06 -34.89
CA VAL A 234 25.62 26.64 -36.28
C VAL A 234 24.46 27.42 -36.88
N TYR A 235 23.46 27.76 -36.08
CA TYR A 235 22.34 28.60 -36.52
C TYR A 235 22.79 30.05 -36.78
N GLU A 236 23.58 30.63 -35.87
CA GLU A 236 24.13 31.99 -36.02
C GLU A 236 25.02 32.11 -37.27
N ASP A 237 25.90 31.13 -37.52
CA ASP A 237 26.77 31.12 -38.71
C ASP A 237 26.00 30.89 -40.02
N LYS A 238 24.85 30.21 -40.00
CA LYS A 238 23.91 30.15 -41.14
C LYS A 238 23.33 31.53 -41.42
N VAL A 239 22.86 32.25 -40.40
CA VAL A 239 22.28 33.61 -40.54
C VAL A 239 23.31 34.60 -41.09
N ILE A 240 24.58 34.45 -40.72
CA ILE A 240 25.71 35.27 -41.22
C ILE A 240 26.14 34.85 -42.65
N GLY A 241 25.63 33.73 -43.17
CA GLY A 241 25.91 33.26 -44.54
C GLY A 241 27.25 32.56 -44.70
N LYS A 242 27.90 32.13 -43.61
CA LYS A 242 29.19 31.42 -43.67
C LYS A 242 29.06 29.94 -44.03
N ILE A 243 27.86 29.36 -43.87
CA ILE A 243 27.61 27.93 -44.02
C ILE A 243 26.52 27.70 -45.07
N PRO A 244 26.73 26.81 -46.06
CA PRO A 244 25.70 26.38 -46.99
C PRO A 244 24.52 25.70 -46.28
N GLU A 245 23.31 25.90 -46.79
CA GLU A 245 22.08 25.42 -46.15
C GLU A 245 22.06 23.90 -45.94
N GLU A 246 22.50 23.11 -46.93
CA GLU A 246 22.55 21.64 -46.84
C GLU A 246 23.46 21.15 -45.70
N VAL A 247 24.61 21.80 -45.51
CA VAL A 247 25.57 21.43 -44.46
C VAL A 247 25.00 21.75 -43.08
N CYS A 248 24.33 22.90 -42.93
CA CYS A 248 23.66 23.29 -41.69
C CYS A 248 22.57 22.30 -41.28
N ILE A 249 21.70 21.89 -42.22
CA ILE A 249 20.62 20.94 -41.95
C ILE A 249 21.20 19.59 -41.49
N SER A 250 22.22 19.06 -42.18
CA SER A 250 22.83 17.78 -41.83
C SER A 250 23.52 17.77 -40.46
N LEU A 251 24.13 18.89 -40.04
CA LEU A 251 24.76 19.04 -38.72
C LEU A 251 23.70 19.15 -37.61
N LEU A 252 22.66 19.94 -37.85
CA LEU A 252 21.55 20.09 -36.91
C LEU A 252 20.84 18.76 -36.67
N GLU A 253 20.57 17.98 -37.71
CA GLU A 253 19.95 16.65 -37.58
C GLU A 253 20.80 15.72 -36.72
N LYS A 254 22.13 15.69 -36.93
CA LYS A 254 23.06 14.87 -36.13
C LYS A 254 23.10 15.31 -34.67
N TYR A 255 23.24 16.61 -34.40
CA TYR A 255 23.28 17.13 -33.03
C TYR A 255 21.94 16.96 -32.32
N GLN A 256 20.82 17.13 -33.01
CA GLN A 256 19.50 16.86 -32.45
C GLN A 256 19.28 15.39 -32.16
N ALA A 257 19.75 14.48 -33.03
CA ALA A 257 19.67 13.04 -32.78
C ALA A 257 20.53 12.62 -31.56
N GLU A 258 21.78 13.09 -31.46
CA GLU A 258 22.67 12.84 -30.32
C GLU A 258 22.10 13.43 -29.02
N LYS A 259 21.57 14.65 -29.07
CA LYS A 259 20.89 15.28 -27.93
C LYS A 259 19.70 14.44 -27.47
N LYS A 260 18.88 13.95 -28.40
CA LYS A 260 17.71 13.13 -28.10
C LYS A 260 18.09 11.79 -27.45
N SER A 261 19.15 11.13 -27.92
CA SER A 261 19.62 9.88 -27.30
C SER A 261 20.17 10.13 -25.88
N LEU A 262 21.00 11.16 -25.71
CA LEU A 262 21.56 11.50 -24.39
C LEU A 262 20.50 11.96 -23.40
N GLN A 263 19.47 12.68 -23.86
CA GLN A 263 18.32 13.06 -23.02
C GLN A 263 17.52 11.83 -22.57
N ALA A 264 17.34 10.83 -23.44
CA ALA A 264 16.68 9.58 -23.07
C ALA A 264 17.49 8.81 -22.01
N GLU A 265 18.80 8.71 -22.17
CA GLU A 265 19.70 8.09 -21.17
C GLU A 265 19.65 8.84 -19.84
N CYS A 266 19.70 10.18 -19.85
CA CYS A 266 19.62 10.99 -18.64
C CYS A 266 18.28 10.81 -17.91
N ALA A 267 17.17 10.71 -18.66
CA ALA A 267 15.86 10.44 -18.09
C ALA A 267 15.82 9.07 -17.40
N GLU A 268 16.46 8.05 -17.99
CA GLU A 268 16.55 6.72 -17.39
C GLU A 268 17.39 6.73 -16.10
N TYR A 269 18.58 7.34 -16.13
CA TYR A 269 19.43 7.47 -14.94
C TYR A 269 18.73 8.26 -13.82
N LYS A 270 18.02 9.32 -14.18
CA LYS A 270 17.24 10.11 -13.21
C LYS A 270 16.14 9.28 -12.57
N LYS A 271 15.37 8.53 -13.36
CA LYS A 271 14.32 7.64 -12.86
C LYS A 271 14.88 6.58 -11.89
N ARG A 272 16.05 5.99 -12.20
CA ARG A 272 16.72 5.03 -11.31
C ARG A 272 17.16 5.69 -10.00
N SER A 273 17.76 6.89 -10.07
CA SER A 273 18.16 7.65 -8.88
C SER A 273 16.97 8.06 -8.00
N GLU A 274 15.85 8.45 -8.61
CA GLU A 274 14.62 8.80 -7.90
C GLU A 274 14.02 7.57 -7.21
N MET A 275 13.99 6.42 -7.89
CA MET A 275 13.55 5.13 -7.32
C MET A 275 14.40 4.75 -6.10
N GLN A 276 15.72 4.88 -6.20
CA GLN A 276 16.61 4.56 -5.10
C GLN A 276 16.47 5.53 -3.91
N GLN A 277 16.32 6.83 -4.16
CA GLN A 277 16.04 7.78 -3.07
C GLN A 277 14.72 7.48 -2.38
N GLN A 278 13.72 6.98 -3.11
CA GLN A 278 12.49 6.49 -2.50
C GLN A 278 12.76 5.23 -1.68
N ASP A 279 13.60 4.33 -2.16
CA ASP A 279 13.96 3.11 -1.45
C ASP A 279 14.69 3.37 -0.12
N GLU A 280 15.61 4.34 -0.10
CA GLU A 280 16.26 4.81 1.14
C GLU A 280 15.25 5.37 2.14
N LYS A 281 14.31 6.20 1.69
CA LYS A 281 13.25 6.76 2.55
C LYS A 281 12.33 5.68 3.11
N ASP A 282 11.96 4.70 2.29
CA ASP A 282 11.11 3.58 2.69
C ASP A 282 11.79 2.73 3.77
N VAL A 283 13.11 2.49 3.66
CA VAL A 283 13.90 1.78 4.67
C VAL A 283 13.98 2.59 5.97
N ASP A 284 14.24 3.89 5.88
CA ASP A 284 14.27 4.78 7.05
C ASP A 284 12.91 4.80 7.78
N GLU A 285 11.81 4.86 7.02
CA GLU A 285 10.48 4.79 7.59
C GLU A 285 10.19 3.42 8.22
N PHE A 286 10.62 2.32 7.59
CA PHE A 286 10.48 0.98 8.15
C PHE A 286 11.20 0.83 9.49
N ILE A 287 12.44 1.33 9.58
CA ILE A 287 13.22 1.35 10.84
C ILE A 287 12.49 2.17 11.92
N ALA A 288 11.96 3.34 11.56
CA ALA A 288 11.18 4.16 12.49
C ALA A 288 9.93 3.43 13.00
N ARG A 289 9.22 2.71 12.11
CA ARG A 289 8.06 1.88 12.49
C ARG A 289 8.46 0.74 13.42
N LEU A 290 9.55 0.02 13.15
CA LEU A 290 10.05 -1.04 14.02
C LEU A 290 10.35 -0.52 15.44
N LYS A 291 11.05 0.63 15.54
CA LYS A 291 11.39 1.24 16.82
C LYS A 291 10.17 1.66 17.63
N SER A 292 9.08 2.09 16.97
CA SER A 292 7.84 2.46 17.66
C SER A 292 7.17 1.29 18.41
N TYR A 293 7.50 0.05 18.02
CA TYR A 293 6.99 -1.18 18.63
C TYR A 293 8.02 -1.90 19.51
N ALA A 294 9.14 -1.25 19.83
CA ALA A 294 10.16 -1.80 20.73
C ALA A 294 9.57 -2.13 22.11
N GLY A 295 9.82 -3.34 22.60
CA GLY A 295 9.29 -3.82 23.89
C GLY A 295 7.87 -4.40 23.86
N ALA A 296 7.26 -4.57 22.69
CA ALA A 296 5.98 -5.26 22.58
C ALA A 296 6.09 -6.73 23.00
N THR A 297 5.24 -7.15 23.95
CA THR A 297 5.18 -8.52 24.47
C THR A 297 4.11 -9.38 23.80
N GLU A 298 3.15 -8.76 23.12
CA GLU A 298 2.08 -9.44 22.40
C GLU A 298 1.91 -8.89 20.98
N LEU A 299 1.59 -9.78 20.04
CA LEU A 299 1.33 -9.42 18.66
C LEU A 299 -0.03 -8.70 18.55
N THR A 300 -0.01 -7.38 18.34
CA THR A 300 -1.23 -6.61 18.11
C THR A 300 -1.58 -6.53 16.62
N ARG A 301 -2.88 -6.35 16.33
CA ARG A 301 -3.33 -6.19 14.94
C ARG A 301 -2.74 -4.95 14.28
N GLN A 302 -2.62 -3.85 15.03
CA GLN A 302 -2.06 -2.61 14.51
C GLN A 302 -0.61 -2.81 14.08
N MET A 303 0.19 -3.50 14.88
CA MET A 303 1.57 -3.83 14.56
C MET A 303 1.67 -4.69 13.28
N CYS A 304 0.82 -5.72 13.14
CA CYS A 304 0.77 -6.50 11.90
C CYS A 304 0.44 -5.65 10.67
N LEU A 305 -0.52 -4.73 10.78
CA LEU A 305 -0.89 -3.88 9.66
C LEU A 305 0.19 -2.86 9.29
N ASP A 306 0.99 -2.42 10.25
CA ASP A 306 1.97 -1.36 10.03
C ASP A 306 3.28 -1.91 9.46
N LEU A 307 3.63 -3.15 9.84
CA LEU A 307 4.91 -3.77 9.49
C LEU A 307 4.79 -4.86 8.42
N ILE A 308 3.71 -5.65 8.40
CA ILE A 308 3.61 -6.86 7.57
C ILE A 308 2.72 -6.59 6.36
N GLU A 309 3.20 -6.91 5.17
CA GLU A 309 2.39 -6.90 3.95
C GLU A 309 1.60 -8.21 3.83
N TYR A 310 2.30 -9.34 3.92
CA TYR A 310 1.69 -10.67 3.93
C TYR A 310 2.63 -11.73 4.50
N VAL A 311 2.07 -12.91 4.78
CA VAL A 311 2.82 -14.08 5.25
C VAL A 311 2.35 -15.28 4.45
N THR A 312 3.29 -16.03 3.85
CA THR A 312 2.98 -17.31 3.22
C THR A 312 3.31 -18.46 4.16
N VAL A 313 2.45 -19.48 4.13
CA VAL A 313 2.56 -20.66 4.98
C VAL A 313 2.54 -21.90 4.09
N ASP A 314 3.62 -22.66 4.14
CA ASP A 314 3.78 -23.93 3.43
C ASP A 314 2.97 -25.07 4.10
N ASP A 315 2.85 -26.20 3.40
CA ASP A 315 2.11 -27.38 3.85
C ASP A 315 2.79 -28.03 5.06
N LEU A 316 2.00 -28.76 5.84
CA LEU A 316 2.55 -29.62 6.87
C LEU A 316 3.06 -30.88 6.17
N ASN A 317 4.39 -31.03 6.08
CA ASN A 317 5.00 -32.17 5.42
C ASN A 317 4.54 -33.48 6.11
N LYS A 318 3.73 -34.29 5.42
CA LYS A 318 3.12 -35.50 6.00
C LYS A 318 4.05 -36.70 6.00
N ASP A 319 4.98 -36.73 5.04
CA ASP A 319 5.85 -37.87 4.78
C ASP A 319 7.17 -37.80 5.57
N ASP A 320 7.64 -36.60 5.88
CA ASP A 320 8.87 -36.39 6.67
C ASP A 320 8.65 -35.36 7.79
N LYS A 321 8.51 -35.85 9.02
CA LYS A 321 8.40 -35.03 10.24
C LYS A 321 9.70 -34.31 10.61
N SER A 322 10.83 -34.65 9.96
CA SER A 322 12.13 -34.01 10.15
C SER A 322 12.29 -32.72 9.35
N ARG A 323 11.48 -32.50 8.30
CA ARG A 323 11.61 -31.30 7.46
C ARG A 323 11.04 -30.09 8.22
N PRO A 324 11.83 -29.01 8.41
CA PRO A 324 11.31 -27.77 8.97
C PRO A 324 10.24 -27.20 8.05
N ARG A 325 9.20 -26.63 8.64
CA ARG A 325 8.15 -25.94 7.89
C ARG A 325 8.64 -24.56 7.50
N GLU A 326 8.52 -24.23 6.22
CA GLU A 326 8.89 -22.91 5.71
C GLU A 326 7.72 -21.92 5.88
N ILE A 327 8.02 -20.76 6.47
CA ILE A 327 7.09 -19.65 6.67
C ILE A 327 7.83 -18.40 6.22
N HIS A 328 7.31 -17.72 5.20
CA HIS A 328 7.90 -16.49 4.70
C HIS A 328 7.08 -15.29 5.17
N ILE A 329 7.76 -14.33 5.79
CA ILE A 329 7.18 -13.08 6.29
C ILE A 329 7.66 -11.96 5.36
N TYR A 330 6.71 -11.29 4.74
CA TYR A 330 6.95 -10.17 3.84
C TYR A 330 6.57 -8.87 4.53
N TYR A 331 7.55 -7.99 4.69
CA TYR A 331 7.43 -6.71 5.36
C TYR A 331 7.08 -5.60 4.37
N LYS A 332 6.25 -4.66 4.81
CA LYS A 332 5.95 -3.44 4.08
C LYS A 332 7.21 -2.61 3.89
N LEU A 333 7.29 -1.87 2.79
CA LEU A 333 8.40 -0.98 2.44
C LEU A 333 9.74 -1.67 2.13
N ILE A 334 9.91 -2.95 2.52
CA ILE A 334 11.12 -3.73 2.29
C ILE A 334 10.92 -4.80 1.22
N ASP A 335 9.88 -5.61 1.37
CA ASP A 335 9.61 -6.72 0.46
C ASP A 335 8.59 -6.35 -0.61
N LYS A 336 8.56 -7.12 -1.71
CA LYS A 336 7.64 -6.90 -2.83
C LYS A 336 6.19 -7.06 -2.39
N GLU A 337 5.36 -6.08 -2.74
CA GLU A 337 3.92 -6.15 -2.58
C GLU A 337 3.28 -7.24 -3.46
N LEU A 338 2.12 -7.75 -3.03
CA LEU A 338 1.34 -8.69 -3.83
C LEU A 338 0.70 -7.98 -5.04
N ALA A 339 0.84 -8.57 -6.22
CA ALA A 339 0.16 -8.11 -7.44
C ALA A 339 -1.37 -8.22 -7.28
N ASP A 340 -1.87 -9.34 -6.76
CA ASP A 340 -3.27 -9.51 -6.37
C ASP A 340 -3.42 -9.78 -4.86
N LYS A 341 -4.05 -8.84 -4.13
CA LYS A 341 -4.39 -9.01 -2.72
C LYS A 341 -5.50 -10.04 -2.49
N HIS A 342 -6.08 -10.65 -3.51
CA HIS A 342 -7.02 -11.79 -3.39
C HIS A 342 -6.34 -13.15 -3.47
N ASN A 343 -5.23 -13.26 -4.20
CA ASN A 343 -4.48 -14.49 -4.39
C ASN A 343 -2.98 -14.19 -4.53
N ALA A 344 -2.16 -14.72 -3.64
CA ALA A 344 -0.72 -14.43 -3.62
C ALA A 344 0.08 -15.01 -4.80
N LEU A 345 -0.52 -15.89 -5.61
CA LEU A 345 0.12 -16.49 -6.79
C LEU A 345 -0.41 -15.92 -8.12
N MET A 346 -1.34 -14.96 -8.07
CA MET A 346 -1.86 -14.24 -9.24
C MET A 346 -1.26 -12.84 -9.28
#